data_AF-A0A7W8BL42-F1
#
_entry.id   AF-A0A7W8BL42-F1
#
_cell.length_a   1.000
_cell.length_b   1.000
_cell.length_c   1.000
_cell.angle_alpha   90.00
_cell.angle_beta   90.00
_cell.angle_gamma   90.00
#
_symmetry.space_group_name_H-M   'P 1'
#
loop_
_entity.id
_entity.type
_entity.pdbx_description
1 polymer ?
#
loop_
_entity_poly.entity_id
_entity_poly.type
_entity_poly.pdbx_seq_one_letter_code
_entity_poly.pdbx_strand_id
1 'polypeptide(L)'
;MSDGGVAGQAEAETRPGRFARLRRHWLLTSALALALLATATTVPLVLADSGDDAPCQDVPASTRALAKDPAAATRALDPGDDMARYPAVRKLIRQENPCGDGARALGALIEAATRADRPGAVHTVAQARAAYAVVAALDWAEVPDGMAPGLARMLADYVVDEARYLSSSDDAAGPAVTSEQAAPDREGWTRYGRFLAPGEAHADFEYTDPVLDASTDPDRLIEEVARNPEAFAVLYDAERAYFAHYLERLTSQGGDPDSRREDDPRDGSAATTWPDNDLEDIAGRIGALMRYRAAHTRDGQIPDLAAFDRAVRQHTRGAYRPAERRLTTRPPMGDIAGRPVSGPLRGDLADGRHQLLTVLDAWAESRNVPEARAAAMGQIIDNAYVRGLWLSV
;
A
#
# COMPACT_ATOMS: atom_id res chain seq x y z
N MET A 1 -13.32 -23.34 -54.30
CA MET A 1 -12.16 -22.78 -55.02
C MET A 1 -11.16 -22.39 -53.94
N SER A 2 -10.45 -23.32 -53.29
CA SER A 2 -9.77 -24.54 -53.81
C SER A 2 -8.72 -24.14 -54.84
N ASP A 3 -7.41 -24.42 -54.69
CA ASP A 3 -6.66 -25.23 -53.69
C ASP A 3 -5.43 -24.42 -53.19
N GLY A 4 -4.79 -24.66 -52.03
CA GLY A 4 -3.99 -25.84 -51.63
C GLY A 4 -2.51 -25.62 -51.99
N GLY A 5 -1.49 -26.06 -51.24
CA GLY A 5 -1.44 -26.73 -49.94
C GLY A 5 -0.11 -27.48 -49.72
N VAL A 6 0.35 -27.55 -48.47
CA VAL A 6 1.31 -28.53 -47.90
C VAL A 6 2.82 -28.32 -48.16
N ALA A 7 3.60 -28.68 -47.14
CA ALA A 7 5.05 -28.54 -46.99
C ALA A 7 5.85 -29.79 -47.41
N GLY A 8 7.19 -29.71 -47.34
CA GLY A 8 8.07 -30.88 -47.45
C GLY A 8 9.54 -30.58 -47.15
N GLN A 9 10.03 -31.03 -45.99
CA GLN A 9 11.46 -31.28 -45.74
C GLN A 9 11.80 -32.71 -46.18
N ALA A 10 12.96 -32.94 -46.81
CA ALA A 10 13.69 -34.22 -46.74
C ALA A 10 15.16 -34.04 -47.16
N GLU A 11 16.03 -34.81 -46.50
CA GLU A 11 17.49 -34.63 -46.41
C GLU A 11 18.34 -35.21 -47.57
N ALA A 12 19.62 -34.81 -47.53
CA ALA A 12 20.84 -35.61 -47.79
C ALA A 12 21.31 -35.91 -49.23
N GLU A 13 22.56 -35.51 -49.55
CA GLU A 13 23.58 -36.42 -50.13
C GLU A 13 25.06 -35.93 -49.98
N THR A 14 25.89 -36.80 -49.35
CA THR A 14 27.28 -37.22 -49.68
C THR A 14 28.46 -36.29 -50.12
N ARG A 15 29.41 -36.12 -49.16
CA ARG A 15 30.85 -36.56 -49.21
C ARG A 15 32.00 -35.68 -49.84
N PRO A 16 33.30 -35.96 -49.54
CA PRO A 16 34.35 -34.91 -49.39
C PRO A 16 35.72 -35.14 -50.11
N GLY A 17 36.67 -34.21 -49.94
CA GLY A 17 38.14 -34.40 -50.05
C GLY A 17 38.86 -33.76 -48.85
N ARG A 18 39.83 -34.37 -48.14
CA ARG A 18 41.21 -34.80 -48.53
C ARG A 18 42.02 -33.63 -49.08
N PHE A 19 43.17 -33.22 -48.53
CA PHE A 19 44.17 -33.89 -47.67
C PHE A 19 44.51 -33.00 -46.43
N ALA A 20 45.43 -33.28 -45.48
CA ALA A 20 46.53 -34.26 -45.44
C ALA A 20 46.76 -34.93 -44.05
N ARG A 21 47.91 -34.69 -43.39
CA ARG A 21 48.43 -35.39 -42.18
C ARG A 21 49.50 -34.57 -41.45
N LEU A 22 49.57 -34.69 -40.12
CA LEU A 22 50.74 -35.15 -39.32
C LEU A 22 50.36 -35.13 -37.82
N ARG A 23 49.86 -36.23 -37.25
CA ARG A 23 50.63 -37.18 -36.41
C ARG A 23 51.58 -36.54 -35.38
N ARG A 24 51.19 -36.61 -34.10
CA ARG A 24 51.92 -37.44 -33.11
C ARG A 24 51.04 -37.78 -31.91
N HIS A 25 50.95 -39.07 -31.60
CA HIS A 25 50.44 -39.54 -30.30
C HIS A 25 51.59 -39.54 -29.29
N TRP A 26 51.28 -39.29 -28.02
CA TRP A 26 51.89 -40.04 -26.94
C TRP A 26 50.79 -40.54 -26.00
N LEU A 27 50.92 -41.78 -25.57
CA LEU A 27 49.91 -42.57 -24.86
C LEU A 27 50.44 -42.86 -23.46
N LEU A 28 49.58 -42.72 -22.45
CA LEU A 28 49.68 -43.41 -21.15
C LEU A 28 50.91 -42.96 -20.31
N THR A 29 50.99 -43.13 -18.98
CA THR A 29 50.11 -43.75 -17.98
C THR A 29 50.45 -43.18 -16.59
N SER A 30 49.59 -43.48 -15.61
CA SER A 30 49.92 -43.86 -14.21
C SER A 30 49.19 -43.05 -13.16
N ALA A 31 48.28 -43.74 -12.48
CA ALA A 31 47.64 -43.30 -11.25
C ALA A 31 48.58 -43.46 -10.05
N LEU A 32 48.28 -42.75 -8.96
CA LEU A 32 48.66 -43.17 -7.61
C LEU A 32 47.52 -42.78 -6.67
N ALA A 33 47.15 -43.69 -5.78
CA ALA A 33 45.97 -43.59 -4.93
C ALA A 33 46.32 -43.79 -3.46
N LEU A 34 45.39 -43.40 -2.57
CA LEU A 34 45.42 -43.53 -1.10
C LEU A 34 46.40 -42.54 -0.41
N ALA A 35 46.14 -42.07 0.81
CA ALA A 35 45.29 -42.66 1.87
C ALA A 35 44.42 -41.65 2.65
N LEU A 36 43.50 -42.21 3.45
CA LEU A 36 42.56 -41.50 4.33
C LEU A 36 43.24 -40.86 5.55
N LEU A 37 42.62 -39.81 6.09
CA LEU A 37 42.45 -39.66 7.53
C LEU A 37 41.04 -39.11 7.83
N ALA A 38 40.32 -39.82 8.70
CA ALA A 38 38.99 -39.43 9.14
C ALA A 38 39.07 -38.70 10.48
N THR A 39 38.44 -37.53 10.57
CA THR A 39 38.05 -36.92 11.85
C THR A 39 36.53 -36.84 11.90
N ALA A 40 35.90 -37.92 12.38
CA ALA A 40 34.49 -37.95 12.66
C ALA A 40 34.19 -37.10 13.90
N THR A 41 33.91 -35.81 13.71
CA THR A 41 33.24 -35.00 14.73
C THR A 41 31.75 -35.31 14.68
N THR A 42 31.31 -36.18 15.59
CA THR A 42 29.89 -36.45 15.82
C THR A 42 29.21 -35.19 16.35
N VAL A 43 28.61 -34.41 15.46
CA VAL A 43 27.64 -33.38 15.83
C VAL A 43 26.38 -34.12 16.31
N PRO A 44 25.82 -33.79 17.49
CA PRO A 44 24.66 -34.48 18.02
C PRO A 44 23.41 -34.24 17.16
N LEU A 45 22.54 -35.26 17.19
CA LEU A 45 21.20 -35.29 16.59
C LEU A 45 20.44 -33.97 16.72
N VAL A 46 19.87 -33.53 15.61
CA VAL A 46 18.50 -33.03 15.60
C VAL A 46 17.75 -33.83 14.54
N LEU A 47 17.02 -34.86 14.98
CA LEU A 47 15.83 -35.32 14.27
C LEU A 47 14.78 -34.22 14.49
N ALA A 48 14.85 -33.18 13.66
CA ALA A 48 13.76 -32.22 13.57
C ALA A 48 12.61 -32.93 12.86
N ASP A 49 11.39 -32.67 13.32
CA ASP A 49 10.19 -32.99 12.58
C ASP A 49 10.37 -32.61 11.11
N SER A 50 10.08 -33.56 10.22
CA SER A 50 9.70 -33.24 8.85
C SER A 50 8.28 -32.64 8.88
N GLY A 51 8.16 -31.45 9.45
CA GLY A 51 7.08 -30.53 9.09
C GLY A 51 7.40 -30.00 7.70
N ASP A 52 6.38 -29.85 6.85
CA ASP A 52 6.51 -29.40 5.46
C ASP A 52 6.82 -27.87 5.34
N ASP A 53 7.27 -27.24 6.43
CA ASP A 53 7.60 -25.83 6.50
C ASP A 53 8.98 -25.54 5.89
N ALA A 54 9.00 -24.68 4.87
CA ALA A 54 10.26 -24.24 4.25
C ALA A 54 11.19 -23.57 5.28
N PRO A 55 12.50 -23.90 5.29
CA PRO A 55 13.44 -23.36 6.27
C PRO A 55 13.47 -21.83 6.20
N CYS A 56 13.50 -21.18 7.37
CA CYS A 56 13.44 -19.72 7.42
C CYS A 56 14.63 -19.09 6.67
N GLN A 57 14.40 -17.91 6.08
CA GLN A 57 15.38 -17.18 5.28
C GLN A 57 15.96 -16.01 6.06
N ASP A 58 17.28 -15.94 6.17
CA ASP A 58 17.96 -14.81 6.82
C ASP A 58 17.88 -13.55 5.96
N VAL A 59 17.20 -12.50 6.45
CA VAL A 59 17.20 -11.19 5.80
C VAL A 59 18.64 -10.62 5.83
N PRO A 60 19.27 -10.34 4.68
CA PRO A 60 20.69 -9.97 4.63
C PRO A 60 21.03 -8.71 5.42
N ALA A 61 22.24 -8.64 5.98
CA ALA A 61 22.73 -7.46 6.69
C ALA A 61 22.71 -6.17 5.85
N SER A 62 22.90 -6.29 4.53
CA SER A 62 22.74 -5.18 3.56
C SER A 62 21.30 -4.70 3.48
N THR A 63 20.32 -5.60 3.37
CA THR A 63 18.88 -5.26 3.39
C THR A 63 18.50 -4.60 4.72
N ARG A 64 18.98 -5.13 5.85
CA ARG A 64 18.78 -4.55 7.19
C ARG A 64 19.42 -3.16 7.36
N ALA A 65 20.47 -2.85 6.60
CA ALA A 65 21.11 -1.55 6.63
C ALA A 65 20.31 -0.47 5.88
N LEU A 66 19.57 -0.84 4.83
CA LEU A 66 18.71 0.10 4.08
C LEU A 66 17.66 0.79 4.97
N ALA A 67 17.09 0.08 5.94
CA ALA A 67 16.15 0.65 6.93
C ALA A 67 16.73 1.81 7.77
N LYS A 68 18.04 2.10 7.67
CA LYS A 68 18.74 3.21 8.35
C LYS A 68 19.17 4.34 7.40
N ASP A 69 18.96 4.18 6.09
CA ASP A 69 19.25 5.16 5.05
C ASP A 69 18.04 5.26 4.11
N PRO A 70 17.07 6.13 4.42
CA PRO A 70 15.85 6.32 3.61
C PRO A 70 16.15 6.54 2.12
N ALA A 71 17.15 7.34 1.78
CA ALA A 71 17.50 7.61 0.39
C ALA A 71 18.05 6.36 -0.33
N ALA A 72 18.76 5.46 0.37
CA ALA A 72 19.14 4.16 -0.17
C ALA A 72 17.96 3.18 -0.24
N ALA A 73 17.05 3.21 0.75
CA ALA A 73 15.84 2.40 0.77
C ALA A 73 14.91 2.74 -0.41
N THR A 74 14.61 4.03 -0.64
CA THR A 74 13.85 4.49 -1.81
C THR A 74 14.53 4.04 -3.10
N ARG A 75 15.84 4.26 -3.26
CA ARG A 75 16.58 3.79 -4.46
C ARG A 75 16.53 2.26 -4.63
N ALA A 76 16.41 1.49 -3.55
CA ALA A 76 16.31 0.04 -3.61
C ALA A 76 14.91 -0.45 -4.01
N LEU A 77 13.84 0.24 -3.57
CA LEU A 77 12.45 -0.12 -3.86
C LEU A 77 11.83 0.61 -5.07
N ASP A 78 12.46 1.67 -5.60
CA ASP A 78 11.99 2.37 -6.80
C ASP A 78 12.11 1.46 -8.06
N PRO A 79 10.98 1.04 -8.67
CA PRO A 79 10.96 0.18 -9.84
C PRO A 79 11.40 0.91 -11.14
N GLY A 80 11.47 2.24 -11.13
CA GLY A 80 11.52 3.09 -12.33
C GLY A 80 10.14 3.37 -12.93
N ASP A 81 10.03 4.43 -13.74
CA ASP A 81 8.79 4.79 -14.44
C ASP A 81 8.36 3.72 -15.45
N ASP A 82 9.33 2.99 -16.01
CA ASP A 82 9.15 1.89 -16.97
C ASP A 82 9.01 0.51 -16.30
N MET A 83 8.90 0.48 -14.97
CA MET A 83 8.84 -0.73 -14.13
C MET A 83 10.03 -1.71 -14.31
N ALA A 84 11.10 -1.35 -15.03
CA ALA A 84 12.15 -2.30 -15.43
C ALA A 84 12.91 -2.93 -14.25
N ARG A 85 12.87 -2.31 -13.06
CA ARG A 85 13.49 -2.86 -11.83
C ARG A 85 12.51 -3.61 -10.93
N TYR A 86 11.21 -3.61 -11.23
CA TYR A 86 10.17 -4.23 -10.40
C TYR A 86 10.44 -5.70 -10.03
N PRO A 87 10.95 -6.59 -10.90
CA PRO A 87 11.29 -7.96 -10.51
C PRO A 87 12.34 -8.05 -9.39
N ALA A 88 13.27 -7.09 -9.31
CA ALA A 88 14.25 -7.01 -8.23
C ALA A 88 13.62 -6.48 -6.93
N VAL A 89 12.70 -5.53 -7.02
CA VAL A 89 11.91 -5.00 -5.89
C VAL A 89 11.02 -6.09 -5.30
N ARG A 90 10.24 -6.79 -6.13
CA ARG A 90 9.39 -7.93 -5.75
C ARG A 90 10.19 -9.02 -5.05
N LYS A 91 11.38 -9.36 -5.55
CA LYS A 91 12.29 -10.33 -4.91
C LYS A 91 12.88 -9.86 -3.57
N LEU A 92 13.08 -8.55 -3.39
CA LEU A 92 13.59 -7.98 -2.14
C LEU A 92 12.52 -7.98 -1.03
N ILE A 93 11.26 -7.74 -1.41
CA ILE A 93 10.11 -7.65 -0.50
C ILE A 93 9.54 -9.03 -0.15
N ARG A 94 9.28 -9.88 -1.14
CA ARG A 94 8.73 -11.24 -0.97
C ARG A 94 9.82 -12.24 -0.51
N GLN A 95 10.41 -11.99 0.65
CA GLN A 95 11.23 -13.01 1.32
C GLN A 95 10.31 -13.92 2.14
N GLU A 96 10.16 -15.16 1.69
CA GLU A 96 9.36 -16.18 2.35
C GLU A 96 10.00 -16.58 3.69
N ASN A 97 9.18 -16.71 4.73
CA ASN A 97 9.57 -17.14 6.09
C ASN A 97 10.84 -16.43 6.65
N PRO A 98 10.86 -15.10 6.82
CA PRO A 98 12.06 -14.39 7.27
C PRO A 98 12.44 -14.75 8.73
N CYS A 99 13.67 -15.19 8.96
CA CYS A 99 14.14 -15.63 10.29
C CYS A 99 14.13 -14.49 11.33
N GLY A 100 13.71 -14.82 12.57
CA GLY A 100 13.86 -13.97 13.75
C GLY A 100 13.13 -12.63 13.65
N ASP A 101 13.88 -11.52 13.68
CA ASP A 101 13.36 -10.17 13.50
C ASP A 101 13.28 -9.73 12.01
N GLY A 102 13.52 -10.65 11.06
CA GLY A 102 13.60 -10.35 9.64
C GLY A 102 12.35 -9.66 9.07
N ALA A 103 11.15 -10.12 9.43
CA ALA A 103 9.89 -9.48 9.06
C ALA A 103 9.85 -7.99 9.49
N ARG A 104 10.32 -7.69 10.71
CA ARG A 104 10.40 -6.32 11.23
C ARG A 104 11.44 -5.49 10.49
N ALA A 105 12.56 -6.08 10.09
CA ALA A 105 13.56 -5.41 9.28
C ALA A 105 13.06 -5.07 7.87
N LEU A 106 12.24 -5.93 7.27
CA LEU A 106 11.58 -5.67 5.98
C LEU A 106 10.50 -4.58 6.12
N GLY A 107 9.67 -4.61 7.16
CA GLY A 107 8.71 -3.54 7.45
C GLY A 107 9.39 -2.17 7.65
N ALA A 108 10.51 -2.14 8.38
CA ALA A 108 11.30 -0.92 8.57
C ALA A 108 12.03 -0.45 7.30
N LEU A 109 12.40 -1.36 6.38
CA LEU A 109 12.91 -1.02 5.05
C LEU A 109 11.82 -0.34 4.22
N ILE A 110 10.60 -0.90 4.21
CA ILE A 110 9.45 -0.35 3.48
C ILE A 110 9.13 1.04 4.01
N GLU A 111 8.93 1.18 5.33
CA GLU A 111 8.70 2.47 6.00
C GLU A 111 9.80 3.49 5.65
N ALA A 112 11.09 3.08 5.66
CA ALA A 112 12.20 3.97 5.30
C ALA A 112 12.23 4.36 3.81
N ALA A 113 11.72 3.53 2.91
CA ALA A 113 11.75 3.77 1.47
C ALA A 113 10.64 4.70 0.97
N THR A 114 9.48 4.68 1.63
CA THR A 114 8.25 5.33 1.14
C THR A 114 7.88 6.60 1.89
N ARG A 115 8.24 6.73 3.17
CA ARG A 115 8.01 7.93 3.99
C ARG A 115 8.66 9.16 3.39
N ALA A 116 8.09 10.33 3.70
CA ALA A 116 8.76 11.61 3.46
C ALA A 116 10.06 11.76 4.28
N ASP A 117 11.02 12.52 3.74
CA ASP A 117 12.36 12.71 4.32
C ASP A 117 12.33 13.25 5.77
N ARG A 118 11.34 14.09 6.07
CA ARG A 118 11.11 14.75 7.35
C ARG A 118 9.62 15.09 7.51
N PRO A 119 9.12 15.32 8.75
CA PRO A 119 7.78 15.83 8.96
C PRO A 119 7.50 17.11 8.16
N GLY A 120 6.28 17.22 7.63
CA GLY A 120 5.83 18.28 6.74
C GLY A 120 6.68 18.44 5.47
N ALA A 121 7.23 17.35 4.92
CA ALA A 121 7.76 17.31 3.57
C ALA A 121 6.82 16.53 2.65
N VAL A 122 6.83 16.89 1.38
CA VAL A 122 6.09 16.19 0.32
C VAL A 122 6.78 14.88 -0.06
N HIS A 123 6.01 13.89 -0.51
CA HIS A 123 6.56 12.72 -1.18
C HIS A 123 7.20 13.10 -2.52
N THR A 124 8.33 12.46 -2.84
CA THR A 124 8.93 12.48 -4.18
C THR A 124 8.34 11.36 -5.04
N VAL A 125 8.42 11.51 -6.37
CA VAL A 125 7.94 10.49 -7.31
C VAL A 125 8.61 9.13 -7.07
N ALA A 126 9.89 9.10 -6.65
CA ALA A 126 10.59 7.86 -6.32
C ALA A 126 10.04 7.16 -5.05
N GLN A 127 9.61 7.93 -4.04
CA GLN A 127 8.89 7.39 -2.86
C GLN A 127 7.53 6.83 -3.27
N ALA A 128 6.78 7.56 -4.10
CA ALA A 128 5.47 7.13 -4.61
C ALA A 128 5.54 5.85 -5.45
N ARG A 129 6.51 5.74 -6.38
CA ARG A 129 6.74 4.50 -7.14
C ARG A 129 7.19 3.35 -6.26
N ALA A 130 7.94 3.62 -5.19
CA ALA A 130 8.30 2.61 -4.21
C ALA A 130 7.08 2.11 -3.43
N ALA A 131 6.14 3.00 -3.05
CA ALA A 131 4.88 2.61 -2.41
C ALA A 131 4.01 1.75 -3.34
N TYR A 132 3.83 2.16 -4.59
CA TYR A 132 3.20 1.34 -5.64
C TYR A 132 3.84 -0.04 -5.75
N ALA A 133 5.18 -0.10 -5.88
CA ALA A 133 5.89 -1.36 -6.06
C ALA A 133 5.82 -2.29 -4.84
N VAL A 134 5.65 -1.74 -3.62
CA VAL A 134 5.39 -2.53 -2.41
C VAL A 134 4.00 -3.15 -2.46
N VAL A 135 2.97 -2.36 -2.77
CA VAL A 135 1.59 -2.86 -2.90
C VAL A 135 1.52 -3.93 -3.99
N ALA A 136 2.12 -3.69 -5.16
CA ALA A 136 2.12 -4.64 -6.27
C ALA A 136 2.89 -5.93 -5.94
N ALA A 137 4.03 -5.82 -5.25
CA ALA A 137 4.82 -6.99 -4.87
C ALA A 137 4.10 -7.89 -3.85
N LEU A 138 3.30 -7.28 -2.96
CA LEU A 138 2.55 -7.96 -1.92
C LEU A 138 1.10 -8.27 -2.31
N ASP A 139 0.67 -7.93 -3.52
CA ASP A 139 -0.63 -8.39 -4.03
C ASP A 139 -0.69 -9.93 -3.98
N TRP A 140 -1.78 -10.41 -3.38
CA TRP A 140 -2.02 -11.82 -3.00
C TRP A 140 -0.91 -12.51 -2.17
N ALA A 141 -0.01 -11.76 -1.51
CA ALA A 141 1.00 -12.34 -0.63
C ALA A 141 0.53 -12.35 0.83
N GLU A 142 0.79 -13.46 1.55
CA GLU A 142 0.70 -13.46 3.01
C GLU A 142 1.77 -12.53 3.59
N VAL A 143 1.37 -11.64 4.51
CA VAL A 143 2.26 -10.67 5.16
C VAL A 143 2.69 -11.20 6.54
N PRO A 144 4.00 -11.43 6.77
CA PRO A 144 4.50 -11.79 8.10
C PRO A 144 4.20 -10.69 9.13
N ASP A 145 3.64 -11.04 10.29
CA ASP A 145 3.13 -10.08 11.30
C ASP A 145 4.12 -8.98 11.71
N GLY A 146 5.43 -9.27 11.68
CA GLY A 146 6.47 -8.29 11.99
C GLY A 146 6.62 -7.17 10.95
N MET A 147 6.17 -7.39 9.72
CA MET A 147 6.20 -6.43 8.60
C MET A 147 4.99 -5.47 8.64
N ALA A 148 3.84 -5.96 9.14
CA ALA A 148 2.55 -5.27 9.10
C ALA A 148 2.57 -3.82 9.64
N PRO A 149 3.24 -3.47 10.75
CA PRO A 149 3.28 -2.08 11.22
C PRO A 149 4.00 -1.10 10.28
N GLY A 150 5.01 -1.57 9.54
CA GLY A 150 5.72 -0.74 8.54
C GLY A 150 4.89 -0.52 7.28
N LEU A 151 4.17 -1.56 6.84
CA LEU A 151 3.20 -1.48 5.75
C LEU A 151 2.04 -0.55 6.08
N ALA A 152 1.49 -0.65 7.29
CA ALA A 152 0.43 0.23 7.76
C ALA A 152 0.84 1.71 7.81
N ARG A 153 2.10 2.02 8.15
CA ARG A 153 2.62 3.39 8.08
C ARG A 153 2.77 3.89 6.65
N MET A 154 3.28 3.05 5.74
CA MET A 154 3.30 3.36 4.32
C MET A 154 1.89 3.66 3.81
N LEU A 155 0.94 2.74 3.97
CA LEU A 155 -0.45 2.92 3.53
C LEU A 155 -1.07 4.20 4.11
N ALA A 156 -0.90 4.42 5.41
CA ALA A 156 -1.36 5.63 6.09
C ALA A 156 -0.74 6.94 5.56
N ASP A 157 0.54 6.97 5.21
CA ASP A 157 1.17 8.17 4.63
C ASP A 157 0.62 8.45 3.20
N TYR A 158 0.03 7.44 2.54
CA TYR A 158 -0.60 7.49 1.22
C TYR A 158 -2.14 7.39 1.32
N VAL A 159 -2.75 7.76 2.46
CA VAL A 159 -4.20 7.62 2.74
C VAL A 159 -5.11 8.17 1.63
N VAL A 160 -4.68 9.23 0.92
CA VAL A 160 -5.48 9.87 -0.14
C VAL A 160 -5.38 9.13 -1.47
N ASP A 161 -4.30 8.38 -1.69
CA ASP A 161 -4.05 7.61 -2.91
C ASP A 161 -4.74 6.24 -2.81
N GLU A 162 -4.74 5.62 -1.62
CA GLU A 162 -5.60 4.46 -1.36
C GLU A 162 -7.07 4.86 -1.33
N ALA A 163 -7.42 6.05 -0.80
CA ALA A 163 -8.80 6.48 -0.54
C ALA A 163 -9.76 6.19 -1.71
N ARG A 164 -9.28 6.42 -2.93
CA ARG A 164 -10.08 6.51 -4.14
C ARG A 164 -9.78 5.46 -5.20
N TYR A 165 -9.05 4.40 -4.84
CA TYR A 165 -8.94 3.22 -5.71
C TYR A 165 -10.33 2.57 -5.84
N LEU A 166 -11.01 2.83 -6.96
CA LEU A 166 -12.35 2.30 -7.27
C LEU A 166 -12.30 1.13 -8.26
N SER A 167 -11.32 1.14 -9.16
CA SER A 167 -10.98 0.06 -10.09
C SER A 167 -9.70 0.42 -10.86
N SER A 168 -9.03 -0.57 -11.47
CA SER A 168 -8.03 -0.32 -12.52
C SER A 168 -8.57 0.62 -13.61
N SER A 169 -7.81 1.66 -13.98
CA SER A 169 -8.21 2.67 -14.96
C SER A 169 -7.27 2.69 -16.17
N ASP A 170 -7.84 2.73 -17.38
CA ASP A 170 -7.10 2.88 -18.64
C ASP A 170 -6.32 4.21 -18.72
N ASP A 171 -6.65 5.19 -17.86
CA ASP A 171 -5.96 6.49 -17.78
C ASP A 171 -4.66 6.44 -16.96
N ALA A 172 -4.40 5.36 -16.23
CA ALA A 172 -3.17 5.20 -15.43
C ALA A 172 -1.95 4.91 -16.32
N ALA A 173 -1.05 5.89 -16.45
CA ALA A 173 0.08 5.84 -17.38
C ALA A 173 1.38 5.27 -16.79
N GLY A 174 1.45 5.05 -15.47
CA GLY A 174 2.64 4.55 -14.79
C GLY A 174 2.45 4.51 -13.27
N PRO A 175 3.41 3.96 -12.50
CA PRO A 175 3.26 3.63 -11.07
C PRO A 175 3.16 4.82 -10.11
N ALA A 176 3.39 6.06 -10.57
CA ALA A 176 3.25 7.28 -9.79
C ALA A 176 3.09 8.50 -10.69
N VAL A 177 2.61 9.60 -10.12
CA VAL A 177 2.47 10.89 -10.81
C VAL A 177 3.08 12.06 -10.05
N THR A 178 3.41 13.13 -10.78
CA THR A 178 3.81 14.41 -10.20
C THR A 178 2.62 15.21 -9.68
N SER A 179 2.90 16.23 -8.85
CA SER A 179 1.87 17.15 -8.33
C SER A 179 1.11 17.90 -9.43
N GLU A 180 1.76 18.11 -10.57
CA GLU A 180 1.20 18.77 -11.76
C GLU A 180 0.25 17.86 -12.53
N GLN A 181 0.48 16.55 -12.51
CA GLN A 181 -0.42 15.53 -13.07
C GLN A 181 -1.58 15.22 -12.11
N ALA A 182 -1.34 15.27 -10.80
CA ALA A 182 -2.37 15.10 -9.77
C ALA A 182 -3.21 16.37 -9.54
N ALA A 183 -2.84 17.49 -10.16
CA ALA A 183 -3.53 18.77 -10.00
C ALA A 183 -5.00 18.69 -10.46
N PRO A 184 -5.94 19.32 -9.74
CA PRO A 184 -7.32 19.43 -10.19
C PRO A 184 -7.42 20.13 -11.56
N ASP A 185 -8.31 19.62 -12.40
CA ASP A 185 -8.64 20.15 -13.72
C ASP A 185 -9.43 21.48 -13.63
N ARG A 186 -10.12 21.83 -14.73
CA ARG A 186 -10.87 23.08 -14.84
C ARG A 186 -12.11 23.10 -13.95
N GLU A 187 -12.78 21.96 -13.82
CA GLU A 187 -13.94 21.73 -12.96
C GLU A 187 -13.53 21.54 -11.49
N GLY A 188 -12.23 21.39 -11.25
CA GLY A 188 -11.65 21.08 -9.95
C GLY A 188 -11.68 19.59 -9.66
N TRP A 189 -11.81 18.72 -10.66
CA TRP A 189 -11.70 17.27 -10.49
C TRP A 189 -10.26 16.81 -10.66
N THR A 190 -9.85 15.87 -9.81
CA THR A 190 -8.65 15.04 -9.94
C THR A 190 -9.00 13.68 -9.37
N ARG A 191 -8.35 12.61 -9.81
CA ARG A 191 -8.54 11.25 -9.24
C ARG A 191 -7.76 11.02 -7.93
N TYR A 192 -6.78 11.84 -7.60
CA TYR A 192 -5.96 11.66 -6.38
C TYR A 192 -6.55 12.37 -5.15
N GLY A 193 -7.87 12.38 -4.99
CA GLY A 193 -8.55 13.06 -3.87
C GLY A 193 -8.44 14.60 -3.88
N ARG A 194 -8.98 15.26 -2.83
CA ARG A 194 -9.01 16.74 -2.72
C ARG A 194 -8.02 17.29 -1.70
N PHE A 195 -7.74 18.58 -1.85
CA PHE A 195 -6.89 19.37 -0.94
C PHE A 195 -5.42 18.94 -0.85
N LEU A 196 -4.93 18.31 -1.91
CA LEU A 196 -3.53 17.90 -2.10
C LEU A 196 -2.51 19.02 -1.89
N ALA A 197 -1.37 18.67 -1.30
CA ALA A 197 -0.28 19.61 -1.09
C ALA A 197 0.44 19.94 -2.42
N PRO A 198 0.70 21.22 -2.71
CA PRO A 198 1.52 21.59 -3.86
C PRO A 198 2.91 20.94 -3.80
N GLY A 199 3.32 20.27 -4.88
CA GLY A 199 4.60 19.56 -4.95
C GLY A 199 4.58 18.13 -4.41
N GLU A 200 3.45 17.60 -3.94
CA GLU A 200 3.31 16.20 -3.54
C GLU A 200 3.17 15.27 -4.75
N ALA A 201 4.00 14.22 -4.79
CA ALA A 201 3.85 13.13 -5.74
C ALA A 201 2.95 12.05 -5.14
N HIS A 202 2.17 11.41 -6.01
CA HIS A 202 1.13 10.45 -5.64
C HIS A 202 1.42 9.08 -6.23
N ALA A 203 1.17 8.02 -5.46
CA ALA A 203 1.21 6.65 -5.95
C ALA A 203 -0.03 6.40 -6.81
N ASP A 204 0.14 5.77 -7.97
CA ASP A 204 -0.97 5.54 -8.89
C ASP A 204 -1.41 4.07 -8.81
N PHE A 205 -2.18 3.75 -7.77
CA PHE A 205 -2.67 2.38 -7.54
C PHE A 205 -3.72 1.91 -8.57
N GLU A 206 -4.14 2.76 -9.52
CA GLU A 206 -4.95 2.33 -10.66
C GLU A 206 -4.09 1.74 -11.80
N TYR A 207 -2.77 1.98 -11.78
CA TYR A 207 -1.84 1.47 -12.79
C TYR A 207 -1.74 -0.06 -12.74
N THR A 208 -1.66 -0.69 -13.91
CA THR A 208 -1.47 -2.14 -14.05
C THR A 208 -0.48 -2.40 -15.17
N ASP A 209 0.57 -3.18 -14.89
CA ASP A 209 1.50 -3.67 -15.90
C ASP A 209 1.18 -5.15 -16.22
N PRO A 210 0.53 -5.44 -17.37
CA PRO A 210 0.17 -6.81 -17.76
C PRO A 210 1.35 -7.63 -18.29
N VAL A 211 2.52 -7.01 -18.54
CA VAL A 211 3.74 -7.73 -18.96
C VAL A 211 4.49 -8.27 -17.75
N LEU A 212 4.47 -7.52 -16.65
CA LEU A 212 5.14 -7.87 -15.40
C LEU A 212 4.23 -8.53 -14.35
N ASP A 213 2.94 -8.69 -14.67
CA ASP A 213 1.91 -9.20 -13.74
C ASP A 213 1.93 -8.38 -12.43
N ALA A 214 1.81 -7.06 -12.60
CA ALA A 214 1.84 -6.08 -11.52
C ALA A 214 0.51 -5.31 -11.49
N SER A 215 -0.42 -5.79 -10.66
CA SER A 215 -1.63 -5.09 -10.23
C SER A 215 -1.47 -4.59 -8.80
N THR A 216 -2.25 -3.57 -8.42
CA THR A 216 -2.32 -3.07 -7.05
C THR A 216 -3.75 -3.12 -6.52
N ASP A 217 -3.93 -3.76 -5.37
CA ASP A 217 -5.17 -3.77 -4.61
C ASP A 217 -4.83 -3.33 -3.17
N PRO A 218 -4.81 -2.01 -2.88
CA PRO A 218 -4.46 -1.51 -1.55
C PRO A 218 -5.45 -2.02 -0.50
N ASP A 219 -6.73 -2.17 -0.82
CA ASP A 219 -7.76 -2.67 0.09
C ASP A 219 -7.51 -4.12 0.53
N ARG A 220 -7.04 -5.00 -0.37
CA ARG A 220 -6.55 -6.35 0.01
C ARG A 220 -5.37 -6.28 0.98
N LEU A 221 -4.42 -5.37 0.75
CA LEU A 221 -3.25 -5.26 1.62
C LEU A 221 -3.61 -4.67 2.99
N ILE A 222 -4.51 -3.67 3.02
CA ILE A 222 -5.12 -3.11 4.23
C ILE A 222 -5.81 -4.23 5.03
N GLU A 223 -6.61 -5.08 4.38
CA GLU A 223 -7.22 -6.26 5.01
C GLU A 223 -6.15 -7.17 5.61
N GLU A 224 -5.20 -7.64 4.81
CA GLU A 224 -4.17 -8.60 5.24
C GLU A 224 -3.34 -8.10 6.45
N VAL A 225 -3.05 -6.79 6.55
CA VAL A 225 -2.32 -6.22 7.70
C VAL A 225 -3.22 -5.88 8.89
N ALA A 226 -4.53 -5.70 8.70
CA ALA A 226 -5.47 -5.29 9.75
C ALA A 226 -5.65 -6.34 10.87
N ARG A 227 -5.23 -7.60 10.66
CA ARG A 227 -5.13 -8.61 11.75
C ARG A 227 -4.10 -8.27 12.82
N ASN A 228 -3.13 -7.39 12.54
CA ASN A 228 -2.14 -6.93 13.51
C ASN A 228 -2.65 -5.67 14.25
N PRO A 229 -2.67 -5.64 15.60
CA PRO A 229 -3.29 -4.55 16.35
C PRO A 229 -2.53 -3.22 16.30
N GLU A 230 -1.21 -3.23 16.05
CA GLU A 230 -0.44 -2.00 15.82
C GLU A 230 -0.72 -1.44 14.42
N ALA A 231 -0.74 -2.31 13.41
CA ALA A 231 -1.08 -1.96 12.03
C ALA A 231 -2.51 -1.38 11.93
N PHE A 232 -3.49 -2.06 12.53
CA PHE A 232 -4.87 -1.58 12.63
C PHE A 232 -4.94 -0.19 13.27
N ALA A 233 -4.23 0.03 14.40
CA ALA A 233 -4.26 1.31 15.09
C ALA A 233 -3.68 2.44 14.23
N VAL A 234 -2.63 2.19 13.45
CA VAL A 234 -2.03 3.17 12.53
C VAL A 234 -3.01 3.55 11.42
N LEU A 235 -3.58 2.58 10.71
CA LEU A 235 -4.56 2.81 9.64
C LEU A 235 -5.80 3.53 10.17
N TYR A 236 -6.32 3.07 11.31
CA TYR A 236 -7.51 3.66 11.93
C TYR A 236 -7.26 5.04 12.56
N ASP A 237 -6.03 5.38 12.95
CA ASP A 237 -5.64 6.75 13.30
C ASP A 237 -5.52 7.63 12.04
N ALA A 238 -4.94 7.12 10.95
CA ALA A 238 -4.76 7.83 9.70
C ALA A 238 -6.09 8.27 9.09
N GLU A 239 -7.05 7.37 8.98
CA GLU A 239 -8.39 7.67 8.45
C GLU A 239 -9.15 8.70 9.30
N ARG A 240 -9.09 8.59 10.63
CA ARG A 240 -9.71 9.60 11.53
C ARG A 240 -8.97 10.94 11.47
N ALA A 241 -7.65 10.94 11.28
CA ALA A 241 -6.84 12.14 11.07
C ALA A 241 -7.15 12.80 9.72
N TYR A 242 -7.38 12.00 8.67
CA TYR A 242 -7.76 12.43 7.33
C TYR A 242 -9.20 12.94 7.27
N PHE A 243 -10.17 12.28 7.91
CA PHE A 243 -11.54 12.80 8.06
C PHE A 243 -11.56 14.20 8.71
N ALA A 244 -10.85 14.37 9.83
CA ALA A 244 -10.69 15.66 10.48
C ALA A 244 -9.91 16.67 9.62
N HIS A 245 -9.00 16.22 8.75
CA HIS A 245 -8.29 17.07 7.80
C HIS A 245 -9.25 17.55 6.71
N TYR A 246 -10.05 16.66 6.16
CA TYR A 246 -10.96 16.92 5.06
C TYR A 246 -11.98 18.00 5.44
N LEU A 247 -12.66 17.82 6.58
CA LEU A 247 -13.65 18.77 7.12
C LEU A 247 -13.10 20.20 7.31
N GLU A 248 -11.82 20.37 7.68
CA GLU A 248 -11.20 21.70 7.87
C GLU A 248 -11.15 22.55 6.61
N ARG A 249 -11.14 21.95 5.41
CA ARG A 249 -11.04 22.68 4.14
C ARG A 249 -12.40 23.03 3.55
N LEU A 250 -13.45 22.29 3.91
CA LEU A 250 -14.80 22.54 3.42
C LEU A 250 -15.32 23.95 3.77
N THR A 251 -16.13 24.49 2.87
CA THR A 251 -16.92 25.70 3.12
C THR A 251 -17.92 25.49 4.26
N SER A 252 -18.51 26.57 4.78
CA SER A 252 -19.64 26.49 5.73
C SER A 252 -20.94 25.93 5.11
N GLN A 253 -20.89 25.41 3.87
CA GLN A 253 -21.97 24.65 3.24
C GLN A 253 -21.54 23.18 2.99
N GLY A 254 -20.41 22.73 3.54
CA GLY A 254 -19.87 21.40 3.27
C GLY A 254 -19.50 21.18 1.79
N GLY A 255 -19.31 22.26 1.03
CA GLY A 255 -18.88 22.22 -0.37
C GLY A 255 -17.40 22.60 -0.52
N ASP A 256 -16.83 22.26 -1.67
CA ASP A 256 -15.44 22.50 -2.02
C ASP A 256 -15.14 24.02 -2.16
N PRO A 257 -14.15 24.58 -1.44
CA PRO A 257 -13.69 25.96 -1.62
C PRO A 257 -13.14 26.29 -3.02
N ASP A 258 -12.68 25.28 -3.77
CA ASP A 258 -12.05 25.44 -5.09
C ASP A 258 -13.02 25.21 -6.27
N SER A 259 -14.28 24.85 -5.98
CA SER A 259 -15.32 24.63 -7.00
C SER A 259 -15.56 25.90 -7.83
N ARG A 260 -15.17 25.84 -9.10
CA ARG A 260 -15.46 26.87 -10.10
C ARG A 260 -16.72 26.46 -10.86
N ARG A 261 -17.86 27.03 -10.48
CA ARG A 261 -19.06 26.96 -11.34
C ARG A 261 -18.72 27.62 -12.68
N GLU A 262 -18.72 26.83 -13.75
CA GLU A 262 -19.03 27.38 -15.08
C GLU A 262 -20.54 27.65 -15.15
N ASP A 263 -20.93 28.70 -15.86
CA ASP A 263 -22.32 29.19 -15.90
C ASP A 263 -23.27 28.33 -16.77
N ASP A 264 -22.89 27.12 -17.21
CA ASP A 264 -23.84 26.20 -17.88
C ASP A 264 -24.51 25.24 -16.88
N PRO A 265 -25.83 25.38 -16.63
CA PRO A 265 -26.57 24.52 -15.72
C PRO A 265 -26.82 23.10 -16.22
N ARG A 266 -26.22 22.67 -17.35
CA ARG A 266 -26.40 21.32 -17.92
C ARG A 266 -25.29 20.33 -17.61
N ASP A 267 -24.07 20.78 -17.37
CA ASP A 267 -22.89 19.89 -17.16
C ASP A 267 -22.18 20.09 -15.80
N GLY A 268 -22.51 21.14 -15.04
CA GLY A 268 -21.83 21.44 -13.77
C GLY A 268 -22.26 20.56 -12.58
N SER A 269 -21.33 19.73 -12.08
CA SER A 269 -21.46 19.09 -10.75
C SER A 269 -21.64 20.14 -9.63
N ALA A 270 -22.42 19.82 -8.59
CA ALA A 270 -22.63 20.77 -7.50
C ALA A 270 -21.35 20.90 -6.66
N ALA A 271 -21.14 22.08 -6.04
CA ALA A 271 -19.99 22.30 -5.16
C ALA A 271 -19.91 21.33 -3.97
N THR A 272 -20.98 20.60 -3.65
CA THR A 272 -21.02 19.53 -2.65
C THR A 272 -20.86 18.12 -3.22
N THR A 273 -21.05 17.90 -4.53
CA THR A 273 -21.06 16.55 -5.14
C THR A 273 -19.79 15.77 -4.83
N TRP A 274 -18.62 16.35 -5.10
CA TRP A 274 -17.37 15.66 -4.83
C TRP A 274 -17.01 15.58 -3.35
N PRO A 275 -17.23 16.62 -2.52
CA PRO A 275 -17.19 16.47 -1.07
C PRO A 275 -18.07 15.37 -0.49
N ASP A 276 -19.26 15.16 -1.06
CA ASP A 276 -20.16 14.08 -0.65
C ASP A 276 -19.57 12.71 -1.00
N ASN A 277 -19.00 12.54 -2.19
CA ASN A 277 -18.28 11.32 -2.59
C ASN A 277 -17.03 11.07 -1.70
N ASP A 278 -16.18 12.08 -1.49
CA ASP A 278 -14.97 11.90 -0.68
C ASP A 278 -15.31 11.56 0.79
N LEU A 279 -16.42 12.08 1.34
CA LEU A 279 -16.91 11.72 2.68
C LEU A 279 -17.52 10.31 2.73
N GLU A 280 -18.13 9.86 1.62
CA GLU A 280 -18.60 8.49 1.45
C GLU A 280 -17.42 7.50 1.43
N ASP A 281 -16.35 7.80 0.70
CA ASP A 281 -15.14 6.94 0.65
C ASP A 281 -14.46 6.82 2.02
N ILE A 282 -14.18 7.95 2.70
CA ILE A 282 -13.55 7.97 4.04
C ILE A 282 -14.39 7.20 5.08
N ALA A 283 -15.71 7.41 5.08
CA ALA A 283 -16.60 6.69 6.01
C ALA A 283 -16.68 5.19 5.67
N GLY A 284 -16.66 4.85 4.38
CA GLY A 284 -16.59 3.48 3.88
C GLY A 284 -15.36 2.73 4.39
N ARG A 285 -14.18 3.35 4.36
CA ARG A 285 -12.90 2.76 4.80
C ARG A 285 -12.83 2.52 6.31
N ILE A 286 -13.34 3.45 7.10
CA ILE A 286 -13.52 3.27 8.55
C ILE A 286 -14.48 2.11 8.85
N GLY A 287 -15.52 1.93 8.03
CA GLY A 287 -16.39 0.74 8.06
C GLY A 287 -15.67 -0.55 7.65
N ALA A 288 -14.86 -0.51 6.59
CA ALA A 288 -14.10 -1.64 6.07
C ALA A 288 -13.05 -2.15 7.07
N LEU A 289 -12.35 -1.27 7.79
CA LEU A 289 -11.47 -1.67 8.90
C LEU A 289 -12.24 -2.46 9.98
N MET A 290 -13.44 -2.02 10.35
CA MET A 290 -14.28 -2.76 11.30
C MET A 290 -14.79 -4.10 10.73
N ARG A 291 -15.05 -4.18 9.41
CA ARG A 291 -15.34 -5.42 8.68
C ARG A 291 -14.15 -6.39 8.75
N TYR A 292 -12.91 -5.94 8.48
CA TYR A 292 -11.70 -6.76 8.53
C TYR A 292 -11.44 -7.30 9.93
N ARG A 293 -11.53 -6.45 10.97
CA ARG A 293 -11.47 -6.89 12.38
C ARG A 293 -12.48 -7.99 12.69
N ALA A 294 -13.72 -7.86 12.20
CA ALA A 294 -14.76 -8.88 12.37
C ALA A 294 -14.49 -10.16 11.56
N ALA A 295 -13.91 -10.05 10.36
CA ALA A 295 -13.53 -11.17 9.50
C ALA A 295 -12.39 -11.98 10.14
N HIS A 296 -11.24 -11.36 10.43
CA HIS A 296 -10.11 -12.04 11.07
C HIS A 296 -10.47 -12.67 12.43
N THR A 297 -11.42 -12.09 13.18
CA THR A 297 -11.95 -12.72 14.40
C THR A 297 -12.74 -14.00 14.10
N ARG A 298 -13.61 -13.96 13.09
CA ARG A 298 -14.41 -15.11 12.63
C ARG A 298 -13.52 -16.24 12.11
N ASP A 299 -12.47 -15.87 11.40
CA ASP A 299 -11.56 -16.78 10.70
C ASP A 299 -10.39 -17.24 11.59
N GLY A 300 -10.38 -16.83 12.87
CA GLY A 300 -9.43 -17.29 13.90
C GLY A 300 -8.07 -16.59 13.90
N GLN A 301 -7.81 -15.70 12.94
CA GLN A 301 -6.59 -14.87 12.85
C GLN A 301 -6.50 -13.83 13.99
N ILE A 302 -7.64 -13.41 14.56
CA ILE A 302 -7.71 -12.69 15.84
C ILE A 302 -8.37 -13.63 16.88
N PRO A 303 -7.59 -14.41 17.66
CA PRO A 303 -8.13 -15.43 18.56
C PRO A 303 -8.69 -14.89 19.89
N ASP A 304 -8.23 -13.72 20.35
CA ASP A 304 -8.81 -12.98 21.49
C ASP A 304 -9.08 -11.53 21.06
N LEU A 305 -10.33 -11.28 20.66
CA LEU A 305 -10.82 -9.96 20.25
C LEU A 305 -10.64 -8.90 21.35
N ALA A 306 -10.79 -9.28 22.62
CA ALA A 306 -10.64 -8.35 23.73
C ALA A 306 -9.16 -8.01 23.98
N ALA A 307 -8.22 -8.94 23.74
CA ALA A 307 -6.79 -8.64 23.74
C ALA A 307 -6.39 -7.76 22.56
N PHE A 308 -6.92 -8.04 21.37
CA PHE A 308 -6.73 -7.21 20.18
C PHE A 308 -7.19 -5.76 20.45
N ASP A 309 -8.43 -5.55 20.90
CA ASP A 309 -8.97 -4.21 21.19
C ASP A 309 -8.15 -3.45 22.26
N ARG A 310 -7.62 -4.16 23.26
CA ARG A 310 -6.72 -3.57 24.27
C ARG A 310 -5.39 -3.14 23.64
N ALA A 311 -4.83 -3.94 22.75
CA ALA A 311 -3.59 -3.60 22.04
C ALA A 311 -3.82 -2.44 21.04
N VAL A 312 -4.87 -2.47 20.22
CA VAL A 312 -5.21 -1.35 19.32
C VAL A 312 -5.37 -0.05 20.12
N ARG A 313 -6.06 -0.08 21.27
CA ARG A 313 -6.21 1.10 22.15
C ARG A 313 -4.88 1.58 22.78
N GLN A 314 -3.88 0.72 22.93
CA GLN A 314 -2.53 1.12 23.38
C GLN A 314 -1.71 1.80 22.27
N HIS A 315 -1.90 1.39 21.01
CA HIS A 315 -1.24 1.99 19.85
C HIS A 315 -1.98 3.21 19.29
N THR A 316 -3.29 3.35 19.55
CA THR A 316 -4.10 4.52 19.15
C THR A 316 -3.62 5.78 19.86
N ARG A 317 -3.24 6.80 19.08
CA ARG A 317 -2.65 8.05 19.59
C ARG A 317 -3.66 8.96 20.27
N GLY A 318 -4.92 8.97 19.83
CA GLY A 318 -5.97 9.78 20.45
C GLY A 318 -7.18 10.07 19.57
N ALA A 319 -7.78 11.24 19.78
CA ALA A 319 -8.87 11.78 18.98
C ALA A 319 -8.37 12.92 18.08
N TYR A 320 -8.89 12.97 16.86
CA TYR A 320 -8.66 14.05 15.90
C TYR A 320 -9.93 14.90 15.78
N ARG A 321 -9.77 16.22 15.79
CA ARG A 321 -10.86 17.18 15.59
C ARG A 321 -10.45 18.18 14.51
N PRO A 322 -11.37 18.57 13.62
CA PRO A 322 -11.14 19.66 12.70
C PRO A 322 -11.01 20.99 13.45
N ALA A 323 -10.20 21.90 12.91
CA ALA A 323 -10.16 23.30 13.32
C ALA A 323 -11.53 23.99 13.16
N GLU A 324 -11.89 24.83 14.15
CA GLU A 324 -13.13 25.64 14.19
C GLU A 324 -13.26 26.63 13.02
N ARG A 325 -12.15 26.98 12.39
CA ARG A 325 -12.09 27.87 11.21
C ARG A 325 -11.63 27.08 9.99
N ARG A 326 -12.19 27.41 8.83
CA ARG A 326 -11.72 26.83 7.55
C ARG A 326 -10.24 27.14 7.36
N LEU A 327 -9.46 26.10 7.09
CA LEU A 327 -8.05 26.22 6.74
C LEU A 327 -7.92 26.25 5.21
N THR A 328 -7.07 27.16 4.70
CA THR A 328 -6.70 27.22 3.28
C THR A 328 -5.34 26.59 3.01
N THR A 329 -4.67 26.09 4.05
CA THR A 329 -3.37 25.40 3.97
C THR A 329 -3.56 23.95 3.57
N ARG A 330 -2.80 23.50 2.57
CA ARG A 330 -2.71 22.10 2.14
C ARG A 330 -1.32 21.56 2.53
N PRO A 331 -1.14 21.09 3.80
CA PRO A 331 0.08 20.41 4.20
C PRO A 331 0.15 19.04 3.50
N PRO A 332 1.35 18.44 3.35
CA PRO A 332 1.51 17.09 2.81
C PRO A 332 0.68 16.04 3.55
N MET A 333 0.34 14.95 2.85
CA MET A 333 -0.31 13.77 3.44
C MET A 333 0.71 12.79 4.02
N GLY A 334 1.96 12.81 3.55
CA GLY A 334 3.05 11.91 3.99
C GLY A 334 3.53 12.00 5.44
N ASP A 335 2.74 12.61 6.33
CA ASP A 335 2.83 12.43 7.79
C ASP A 335 1.47 12.48 8.51
N ILE A 336 0.36 12.17 7.82
CA ILE A 336 -1.01 12.25 8.36
C ILE A 336 -1.25 11.30 9.54
N ALA A 337 -0.66 10.10 9.54
CA ALA A 337 -0.61 9.21 10.72
C ALA A 337 0.19 9.81 11.89
N GLY A 338 1.12 10.73 11.60
CA GLY A 338 1.90 11.52 12.55
C GLY A 338 1.19 12.77 13.07
N ARG A 339 0.06 13.20 12.46
CA ARG A 339 -0.71 14.41 12.79
C ARG A 339 -0.92 14.59 14.31
N PRO A 340 -0.75 15.78 14.90
CA PRO A 340 -1.04 16.00 16.31
C PRO A 340 -2.50 15.70 16.68
N VAL A 341 -2.69 14.93 17.76
CA VAL A 341 -4.01 14.62 18.32
C VAL A 341 -4.61 15.81 19.06
N SER A 342 -5.93 15.96 19.00
CA SER A 342 -6.68 17.02 19.69
C SER A 342 -6.97 16.70 21.16
N GLY A 343 -6.69 15.48 21.61
CA GLY A 343 -6.89 15.04 22.99
C GLY A 343 -7.03 13.51 23.11
N PRO A 344 -7.30 13.00 24.32
CA PRO A 344 -7.53 11.58 24.53
C PRO A 344 -8.82 11.12 23.85
N LEU A 345 -8.80 9.92 23.26
CA LEU A 345 -10.00 9.29 22.72
C LEU A 345 -10.96 8.90 23.87
N ARG A 346 -12.24 9.15 23.68
CA ARG A 346 -13.33 8.81 24.62
C ARG A 346 -14.30 7.84 23.96
N GLY A 347 -14.98 7.03 24.78
CA GLY A 347 -15.93 6.03 24.30
C GLY A 347 -15.27 4.75 23.80
N ASP A 348 -16.06 3.96 23.08
CA ASP A 348 -15.59 2.75 22.42
C ASP A 348 -14.79 3.10 21.16
N LEU A 349 -13.69 2.39 20.95
CA LEU A 349 -12.83 2.53 19.77
C LEU A 349 -13.46 1.85 18.55
N ALA A 350 -14.21 0.76 18.77
CA ALA A 350 -14.88 -0.01 17.73
C ALA A 350 -16.18 0.66 17.22
N ASP A 351 -16.72 1.66 17.93
CA ASP A 351 -17.85 2.46 17.45
C ASP A 351 -17.36 3.59 16.54
N GLY A 352 -16.92 3.22 15.33
CA GLY A 352 -16.44 4.15 14.31
C GLY A 352 -17.54 5.10 13.81
N ARG A 353 -18.77 4.59 13.72
CA ARG A 353 -19.97 5.39 13.39
C ARG A 353 -20.17 6.55 14.36
N HIS A 354 -20.20 6.27 15.66
CA HIS A 354 -20.38 7.32 16.67
C HIS A 354 -19.21 8.31 16.67
N GLN A 355 -17.97 7.84 16.47
CA GLN A 355 -16.79 8.72 16.35
C GLN A 355 -16.90 9.69 15.16
N LEU A 356 -17.25 9.18 13.98
CA LEU A 356 -17.43 10.00 12.77
C LEU A 356 -18.53 11.05 12.93
N LEU A 357 -19.73 10.63 13.36
CA LEU A 357 -20.86 11.55 13.54
C LEU A 357 -20.58 12.59 14.63
N THR A 358 -19.95 12.22 15.75
CA THR A 358 -19.56 13.17 16.81
C THR A 358 -18.57 14.23 16.30
N VAL A 359 -17.66 13.86 15.40
CA VAL A 359 -16.70 14.80 14.79
C VAL A 359 -17.39 15.69 13.74
N LEU A 360 -18.33 15.14 12.95
CA LEU A 360 -19.15 15.91 12.02
C LEU A 360 -20.02 16.94 12.74
N ASP A 361 -20.73 16.55 13.80
CA ASP A 361 -21.65 17.41 14.53
C ASP A 361 -20.92 18.61 15.16
N ALA A 362 -19.79 18.35 15.84
CA ALA A 362 -18.96 19.39 16.42
C ALA A 362 -18.36 20.34 15.36
N TRP A 363 -18.01 19.80 14.19
CA TRP A 363 -17.60 20.61 13.05
C TRP A 363 -18.76 21.47 12.53
N ALA A 364 -19.93 20.87 12.27
CA ALA A 364 -21.10 21.56 11.72
C ALA A 364 -21.55 22.72 12.63
N GLU A 365 -21.58 22.50 13.95
CA GLU A 365 -21.85 23.53 14.96
C GLU A 365 -20.82 24.67 14.88
N SER A 366 -19.52 24.37 15.01
CA SER A 366 -18.46 25.40 15.00
C SER A 366 -18.40 26.19 13.69
N ARG A 367 -18.71 25.55 12.55
CA ARG A 367 -18.70 26.14 11.22
C ARG A 367 -20.02 26.83 10.83
N ASN A 368 -21.06 26.75 11.67
CA ASN A 368 -22.42 27.23 11.41
C ASN A 368 -22.98 26.67 10.08
N VAL A 369 -22.82 25.37 9.86
CA VAL A 369 -23.35 24.66 8.69
C VAL A 369 -24.87 24.56 8.82
N PRO A 370 -25.66 24.80 7.75
CA PRO A 370 -27.12 24.65 7.81
C PRO A 370 -27.52 23.25 8.25
N GLU A 371 -28.49 23.14 9.16
CA GLU A 371 -28.95 21.88 9.74
C GLU A 371 -29.28 20.81 8.68
N ALA A 372 -30.02 21.20 7.63
CA ALA A 372 -30.35 20.31 6.52
C ALA A 372 -29.12 19.78 5.75
N ARG A 373 -28.02 20.56 5.69
CA ARG A 373 -26.77 20.14 5.06
C ARG A 373 -25.96 19.24 5.98
N ALA A 374 -25.88 19.56 7.27
CA ALA A 374 -25.24 18.70 8.27
C ALA A 374 -25.92 17.32 8.34
N ALA A 375 -27.26 17.29 8.34
CA ALA A 375 -28.04 16.06 8.29
C ALA A 375 -27.79 15.24 7.01
N ALA A 376 -27.69 15.89 5.84
CA ALA A 376 -27.35 15.20 4.58
C ALA A 376 -25.95 14.58 4.62
N MET A 377 -24.93 15.32 5.09
CA MET A 377 -23.57 14.80 5.28
C MET A 377 -23.53 13.64 6.28
N GLY A 378 -24.29 13.74 7.38
CA GLY A 378 -24.42 12.67 8.37
C GLY A 378 -25.06 11.41 7.79
N GLN A 379 -26.07 11.55 6.92
CA GLN A 379 -26.70 10.42 6.24
C GLN A 379 -25.75 9.74 5.24
N ILE A 380 -24.93 10.51 4.50
CA ILE A 380 -23.92 9.98 3.57
C ILE A 380 -22.90 9.14 4.35
N ILE A 381 -22.30 9.73 5.40
CA ILE A 381 -21.33 9.07 6.27
C ILE A 381 -21.92 7.81 6.91
N ASP A 382 -23.18 7.87 7.39
CA ASP A 382 -23.84 6.74 8.02
C ASP A 382 -24.06 5.57 7.04
N ASN A 383 -24.64 5.86 5.87
CA ASN A 383 -24.88 4.87 4.83
C ASN A 383 -23.56 4.23 4.36
N ALA A 384 -22.53 5.04 4.18
CA ALA A 384 -21.23 4.60 3.71
C ALA A 384 -20.49 3.72 4.72
N TYR A 385 -20.45 4.12 5.99
CA TYR A 385 -19.90 3.31 7.08
C TYR A 385 -20.63 1.96 7.20
N VAL A 386 -21.97 1.98 7.18
CA VAL A 386 -22.78 0.75 7.22
C VAL A 386 -22.51 -0.12 6.00
N ARG A 387 -22.36 0.46 4.81
CA ARG A 387 -22.01 -0.28 3.58
C ARG A 387 -20.62 -0.94 3.70
N GLY A 388 -19.60 -0.19 4.09
CA GLY A 388 -18.23 -0.70 4.27
C GLY A 388 -18.13 -1.77 5.37
N LEU A 389 -18.95 -1.67 6.42
CA LEU A 389 -19.01 -2.66 7.50
C LEU A 389 -19.66 -3.99 7.08
N TRP A 390 -20.69 -3.97 6.22
CA TRP A 390 -21.56 -5.13 5.97
C TRP A 390 -21.50 -5.72 4.57
N LEU A 391 -21.12 -4.97 3.54
CA LEU A 391 -20.98 -5.50 2.19
C LEU A 391 -19.53 -5.93 1.93
N SER A 392 -19.35 -7.12 1.40
CA SER A 392 -18.19 -7.45 0.55
C SER A 392 -18.38 -6.71 -0.78
N VAL A 393 -17.34 -5.99 -1.22
CA VAL A 393 -17.24 -5.48 -2.60
C VAL A 393 -16.62 -6.57 -3.45
#